data_AF-A0A242K531-F1
#
_entry.id   AF-A0A242K531-F1
#
_cell.length_a   1.000
_cell.length_b   1.000
_cell.length_c   1.000
_cell.angle_alpha   90.00
_cell.angle_beta   90.00
_cell.angle_gamma   90.00
#
_symmetry.space_group_name_H-M   'P 1'
#
loop_
_entity.id
_entity.type
_entity.pdbx_description
1 polymer ?
#
loop_
_entity_poly.entity_id
_entity_poly.type
_entity_poly.pdbx_seq_one_letter_code
_entity_poly.pdbx_strand_id
1 'polypeptide(L)'
;MEILDWLFIGTCSAAIFFLVLAWVYFVLVLVNTSKVKKWKQAKPRKKRKRKRWRRTCRILEKKKSASIRFFVLFFVIACLGGGTAFYTRYYQATNLGKEDTEALVQGHYLLSNIEEQLNQIHETDNPKKIQENIYDLAARLANYGVRTADRRLSMEGQKELNRLYVNMKELGLNLGSQTFETLSDQDTLSGYLSDMKKTKTNQKKVFKYFRINESSLKENK
;
A
#
# COMPACT_ATOMS: atom_id res chain seq x y z
N MET A 1 5.21 -6.00 -10.61
CA MET A 1 5.92 -5.05 -9.74
C MET A 1 5.40 -3.67 -10.10
N GLU A 2 4.56 -3.11 -9.25
CA GLU A 2 4.02 -1.78 -9.50
C GLU A 2 5.16 -0.75 -9.44
N ILE A 3 4.98 0.39 -10.11
CA ILE A 3 5.93 1.52 -10.12
C ILE A 3 6.31 1.94 -8.70
N LEU A 4 5.38 1.81 -7.76
CA LEU A 4 5.60 2.10 -6.33
C LEU A 4 6.63 1.16 -5.67
N ASP A 5 6.71 -0.10 -6.08
CA ASP A 5 7.70 -1.05 -5.52
C ASP A 5 9.12 -0.65 -5.95
N TRP A 6 9.29 -0.28 -7.22
CA TRP A 6 10.56 0.24 -7.74
C TRP A 6 10.96 1.54 -7.08
N LEU A 7 10.00 2.44 -6.86
CA LEU A 7 10.24 3.71 -6.18
C LEU A 7 10.65 3.47 -4.71
N PHE A 8 9.97 2.56 -4.00
CA PHE A 8 10.32 2.18 -2.64
C PHE A 8 11.75 1.61 -2.56
N ILE A 9 12.07 0.61 -3.39
CA ILE A 9 13.38 -0.04 -3.40
C ILE A 9 14.49 0.97 -3.75
N GLY A 10 14.26 1.80 -4.78
CA GLY A 10 15.22 2.81 -5.23
C GLY A 10 15.48 3.88 -4.17
N THR A 11 14.43 4.45 -3.58
CA THR A 11 14.56 5.50 -2.55
C THR A 11 15.14 4.96 -1.25
N CYS A 12 14.76 3.75 -0.84
CA CYS A 12 15.32 3.09 0.35
C CYS A 12 16.81 2.78 0.17
N SER A 13 17.20 2.21 -0.97
CA SER A 13 18.61 1.91 -1.28
C SER A 13 19.46 3.18 -1.34
N ALA A 14 18.94 4.23 -1.99
CA ALA A 14 19.60 5.54 -2.04
C ALA A 14 19.74 6.15 -0.64
N ALA A 15 18.70 6.06 0.21
CA ALA A 15 18.76 6.57 1.57
C ALA A 15 19.85 5.89 2.40
N ILE A 16 19.97 4.56 2.31
CA ILE A 16 21.02 3.80 3.00
C ILE A 16 22.41 4.24 2.49
N PHE A 17 22.58 4.34 1.17
CA PHE A 17 23.85 4.78 0.57
C PHE A 17 24.26 6.17 1.06
N PHE A 18 23.33 7.14 1.05
CA PHE A 18 23.60 8.50 1.53
C PHE A 18 23.83 8.55 3.04
N LEU A 19 23.19 7.67 3.82
CA LEU A 19 23.42 7.57 5.25
C LEU A 19 24.84 7.06 5.55
N VAL A 20 25.34 6.08 4.79
CA VAL A 20 26.74 5.63 4.88
C VAL A 20 27.70 6.76 4.52
N LEU A 21 27.44 7.50 3.45
CA LEU A 21 28.27 8.66 3.09
C LEU A 21 28.25 9.73 4.20
N ALA A 22 27.08 10.06 4.74
CA ALA A 22 26.96 10.97 5.87
C ALA A 22 27.82 10.49 7.05
N TRP A 23 27.78 9.20 7.38
CA TRP A 23 28.61 8.63 8.44
C TRP A 23 30.11 8.78 8.18
N VAL A 24 30.57 8.54 6.95
CA VAL A 24 31.97 8.76 6.57
C VAL A 24 32.38 10.23 6.77
N TYR A 25 31.56 11.17 6.31
CA TYR A 25 31.85 12.60 6.50
C TYR A 25 31.78 13.03 7.96
N PHE A 26 30.92 12.42 8.77
CA PHE A 26 30.87 12.62 10.21
C PHE A 26 32.20 12.22 10.88
N VAL A 27 32.73 11.04 10.57
CA VAL A 27 34.05 10.60 11.05
C VAL A 27 35.16 11.57 10.60
N LEU A 28 35.12 12.05 9.35
CA LEU A 28 36.07 13.05 8.86
C LEU A 28 35.98 14.38 9.63
N VAL A 29 34.79 14.79 10.07
CA VAL A 29 34.62 15.97 10.96
C VAL A 29 35.33 15.73 12.30
N LEU A 30 35.20 14.55 12.92
CA LEU A 30 35.87 14.22 14.18
C LEU A 30 37.40 14.18 14.05
N VAL A 31 37.91 13.62 12.96
CA VAL A 31 39.35 13.59 12.67
C VAL A 31 39.89 15.00 12.41
N ASN A 32 39.18 15.80 11.60
CA ASN A 32 39.61 17.16 11.26
C ASN A 32 39.51 18.12 12.44
N THR A 33 38.51 17.98 13.31
CA THR A 33 38.42 18.76 14.56
C THR A 33 39.59 18.47 15.50
N SER A 34 39.93 17.19 15.66
CA SER A 34 41.10 16.77 16.44
C SER A 34 42.41 17.32 15.85
N LYS A 35 42.59 17.25 14.52
CA LYS A 35 43.75 17.84 13.82
C LYS A 35 43.83 19.36 14.02
N VAL A 36 42.71 20.08 13.87
CA VAL A 36 42.66 21.53 14.10
C VAL A 36 43.01 21.86 15.55
N LYS A 37 42.50 21.13 16.54
CA LYS A 37 42.80 21.35 17.96
C LYS A 37 44.28 21.15 18.26
N LYS A 38 44.87 20.05 17.80
CA LYS A 38 46.32 19.77 17.93
C LYS A 38 47.18 20.85 17.28
N TRP A 39 46.84 21.28 16.06
CA TRP A 39 47.58 22.33 15.36
C TRP A 39 47.42 23.72 16.01
N LYS A 40 46.25 24.04 16.57
CA LYS A 40 46.04 25.31 17.30
C LYS A 40 46.86 25.37 18.59
N GLN A 41 47.03 24.23 19.28
CA GLN A 41 47.85 24.12 20.48
C GLN A 41 49.36 24.23 20.17
N ALA A 42 49.83 23.71 19.04
CA ALA A 42 51.24 23.75 18.60
C ALA A 42 51.68 25.10 17.99
N LYS A 43 51.33 26.24 18.63
CA LYS A 43 51.58 27.60 18.12
C LYS A 43 53.09 27.92 18.08
N PRO A 44 53.71 28.18 16.90
CA PRO A 44 55.13 28.44 16.82
C PRO A 44 55.51 29.87 17.24
N ARG A 45 56.61 30.01 18.02
CA ARG A 45 57.16 31.30 18.48
C ARG A 45 57.81 32.15 17.36
N LYS A 46 58.42 31.53 16.33
CA LYS A 46 59.16 32.23 15.25
C LYS A 46 58.22 32.86 14.20
N LYS A 47 58.44 34.15 13.84
CA LYS A 47 57.63 34.91 12.84
C LYS A 47 57.49 34.19 11.48
N ARG A 48 58.57 33.65 10.91
CA ARG A 48 58.55 32.92 9.61
C ARG A 48 57.69 31.65 9.66
N LYS A 49 57.77 30.86 10.74
CA LYS A 49 56.97 29.63 10.94
C LYS A 49 55.49 29.95 11.22
N ARG A 50 55.18 31.12 11.80
CA ARG A 50 53.82 31.60 12.08
C ARG A 50 52.99 31.82 10.80
N LYS A 51 53.60 32.27 9.69
CA LYS A 51 52.89 32.45 8.41
C LYS A 51 52.46 31.12 7.79
N ARG A 52 53.34 30.10 7.81
CA ARG A 52 53.02 28.72 7.38
C ARG A 52 51.94 28.10 8.26
N TRP A 53 52.08 28.22 9.58
CA TRP A 53 51.08 27.74 10.54
C TRP A 53 49.67 28.32 10.31
N ARG A 54 49.56 29.65 10.09
CA ARG A 54 48.27 30.29 9.76
C ARG A 54 47.65 29.73 8.48
N ARG A 55 48.45 29.48 7.44
CA ARG A 55 47.97 28.87 6.19
C ARG A 55 47.44 27.46 6.43
N THR A 56 48.19 26.62 7.14
CA THR A 56 47.77 25.24 7.46
C THR A 56 46.51 25.21 8.32
N CYS A 57 46.40 26.07 9.33
CA CYS A 57 45.18 26.19 10.14
C CYS A 57 43.96 26.56 9.28
N ARG A 58 44.09 27.56 8.39
CA ARG A 58 43.01 27.94 7.46
C ARG A 58 42.61 26.79 6.53
N ILE A 59 43.58 26.01 6.02
CA ILE A 59 43.30 24.85 5.17
C ILE A 59 42.54 23.77 5.96
N LEU A 60 42.97 23.46 7.18
CA LEU A 60 42.30 22.47 8.03
C LEU A 60 40.90 22.93 8.45
N GLU A 61 40.70 24.22 8.73
CA GLU A 61 39.39 24.81 9.01
C GLU A 61 38.46 24.73 7.79
N LYS A 62 38.97 25.02 6.58
CA LYS A 62 38.23 24.83 5.33
C LYS A 62 37.86 23.36 5.08
N LYS A 63 38.77 22.41 5.37
CA LYS A 63 38.48 20.98 5.27
C LYS A 63 37.40 20.55 6.26
N LYS A 64 37.47 21.01 7.50
CA LYS A 64 36.42 20.77 8.52
C LYS A 64 35.06 21.31 8.04
N SER A 65 35.00 22.56 7.60
CA SER A 65 33.73 23.16 7.17
C SER A 65 33.16 22.48 5.93
N ALA A 66 34.00 22.07 4.97
CA ALA A 66 33.58 21.26 3.84
C ALA A 66 33.02 19.90 4.29
N SER A 67 33.70 19.18 5.20
CA SER A 67 33.19 17.92 5.74
C SER A 67 31.85 18.08 6.46
N ILE A 68 31.64 19.17 7.20
CA ILE A 68 30.35 19.48 7.84
C ILE A 68 29.26 19.71 6.77
N ARG A 69 29.55 20.49 5.72
CA ARG A 69 28.58 20.74 4.64
C ARG A 69 28.17 19.45 3.95
N PHE A 70 29.12 18.60 3.60
CA PHE A 70 28.83 17.30 2.97
C PHE A 70 28.08 16.36 3.91
N PHE A 71 28.45 16.32 5.19
CA PHE A 71 27.69 15.57 6.20
C PHE A 71 26.23 16.02 6.24
N VAL A 72 25.98 17.32 6.39
CA VAL A 72 24.63 17.89 6.44
C VAL A 72 23.87 17.60 5.15
N LEU A 73 24.50 17.80 3.99
CA LEU A 73 23.89 17.54 2.68
C LEU A 73 23.45 16.08 2.55
N PHE A 74 24.35 15.12 2.77
CA PHE A 74 24.03 13.70 2.63
C PHE A 74 23.04 13.22 3.70
N PHE A 75 23.12 13.77 4.91
CA PHE A 75 22.17 13.46 5.97
C PHE A 75 20.75 13.94 5.61
N VAL A 76 20.60 15.17 5.10
CA VAL A 76 19.30 15.69 4.64
C VAL A 76 18.74 14.84 3.49
N ILE A 77 19.56 14.49 2.50
CA ILE A 77 19.14 13.64 1.38
C ILE A 77 18.71 12.26 1.89
N ALA A 78 19.45 11.67 2.83
CA ALA A 78 19.09 10.38 3.43
C ALA A 78 17.75 10.46 4.18
N CYS A 79 17.51 11.52 4.94
CA CYS A 79 16.23 11.74 5.63
C CYS A 79 15.07 11.90 4.64
N LEU A 80 15.25 12.68 3.57
CA LEU A 80 14.23 12.84 2.53
C LEU A 80 13.95 11.52 1.81
N GLY A 81 14.98 10.79 1.41
CA GLY A 81 14.83 9.48 0.77
C GLY A 81 14.16 8.45 1.67
N GLY A 82 14.55 8.39 2.94
CA GLY A 82 13.92 7.51 3.94
C GLY A 82 12.47 7.90 4.22
N GLY A 83 12.16 9.20 4.30
CA GLY A 83 10.81 9.70 4.46
C GLY A 83 9.90 9.33 3.28
N THR A 84 10.40 9.49 2.04
CA THR A 84 9.68 9.08 0.83
C THR A 84 9.44 7.58 0.81
N ALA A 85 10.47 6.76 1.10
CA ALA A 85 10.31 5.30 1.15
C ALA A 85 9.26 4.88 2.19
N PHE A 86 9.30 5.49 3.38
CA PHE A 86 8.32 5.23 4.43
C PHE A 86 6.90 5.61 3.99
N TYR A 87 6.74 6.80 3.38
CA TYR A 87 5.45 7.25 2.86
C TYR A 87 4.92 6.32 1.76
N THR A 88 5.76 5.91 0.81
CA THR A 88 5.37 4.96 -0.24
C THR A 88 4.91 3.64 0.35
N ARG A 89 5.63 3.10 1.34
CA ARG A 89 5.23 1.85 2.01
C ARG A 89 3.92 2.01 2.76
N TYR A 90 3.75 3.13 3.46
CA TYR A 90 2.50 3.45 4.16
C TYR A 90 1.33 3.54 3.18
N TYR A 91 1.52 4.24 2.05
CA TYR A 91 0.51 4.37 1.00
C TYR A 91 0.11 3.00 0.43
N GLN A 92 1.07 2.13 0.12
CA GLN A 92 0.79 0.76 -0.34
C GLN A 92 0.08 -0.09 0.72
N ALA A 93 0.31 0.17 2.01
CA ALA A 93 -0.34 -0.57 3.09
C ALA A 93 -1.80 -0.15 3.31
N THR A 94 -2.16 1.08 2.95
CA THR A 94 -3.50 1.65 3.22
C THR A 94 -4.38 1.79 1.98
N ASN A 95 -3.84 1.62 0.78
CA ASN A 95 -4.59 1.75 -0.47
C ASN A 95 -4.57 0.42 -1.22
N LEU A 96 -5.68 0.14 -1.92
CA LEU A 96 -5.80 -1.07 -2.72
C LEU A 96 -4.88 -1.03 -3.93
N GLY A 97 -4.32 -2.18 -4.25
CA GLY A 97 -3.68 -2.42 -5.54
C GLY A 97 -4.70 -2.45 -6.67
N LYS A 98 -4.22 -2.43 -7.91
CA LYS A 98 -5.08 -2.48 -9.10
C LYS A 98 -5.96 -3.73 -9.12
N GLU A 99 -5.36 -4.90 -8.86
CA GLU A 99 -6.07 -6.20 -8.89
C GLU A 99 -7.19 -6.29 -7.84
N ASP A 100 -6.93 -5.83 -6.62
CA ASP A 100 -7.94 -5.81 -5.56
C ASP A 100 -9.04 -4.78 -5.82
N THR A 101 -8.69 -3.65 -6.45
CA THR A 101 -9.68 -2.64 -6.87
C THR A 101 -10.62 -3.22 -7.93
N GLU A 102 -10.07 -3.87 -8.96
CA GLU A 102 -10.84 -4.54 -10.00
C GLU A 102 -11.72 -5.66 -9.41
N ALA A 103 -11.19 -6.45 -8.47
CA ALA A 103 -11.95 -7.47 -7.76
C ALA A 103 -13.14 -6.86 -6.99
N LEU A 104 -12.94 -5.74 -6.30
CA LEU A 104 -14.02 -5.09 -5.57
C LEU A 104 -15.11 -4.54 -6.49
N VAL A 105 -14.72 -3.93 -7.61
CA VAL A 105 -15.64 -3.42 -8.63
C VAL A 105 -16.46 -4.58 -9.19
N GLN A 106 -15.80 -5.65 -9.64
CA GLN A 106 -16.45 -6.85 -10.17
C GLN A 106 -17.39 -7.48 -9.15
N GLY A 107 -16.94 -7.63 -7.90
CA GLY A 107 -17.75 -8.20 -6.82
C GLY A 107 -18.99 -7.35 -6.52
N HIS A 108 -18.87 -6.02 -6.58
CA HIS A 108 -20.02 -5.11 -6.42
C HIS A 108 -21.08 -5.33 -7.51
N TYR A 109 -20.64 -5.48 -8.77
CA TYR A 109 -21.54 -5.75 -9.88
C TYR A 109 -22.17 -7.14 -9.79
N LEU A 110 -21.40 -8.18 -9.47
CA LEU A 110 -21.92 -9.54 -9.28
C LEU A 110 -23.01 -9.58 -8.20
N LEU A 111 -22.75 -8.98 -7.02
CA LEU A 111 -23.72 -8.92 -5.94
C LEU A 111 -24.98 -8.10 -6.29
N SER A 112 -24.86 -7.11 -7.17
CA SER A 112 -26.01 -6.31 -7.61
C SER A 112 -26.84 -7.06 -8.64
N ASN A 113 -26.21 -7.72 -9.60
CA ASN A 113 -26.89 -8.51 -10.63
C ASN A 113 -27.56 -9.76 -10.04
N ILE A 114 -26.92 -10.45 -9.08
CA ILE A 114 -27.55 -11.58 -8.38
C ILE A 114 -28.81 -11.11 -7.64
N GLU A 115 -28.75 -9.97 -6.96
CA GLU A 115 -29.92 -9.42 -6.27
C GLU A 115 -31.06 -9.09 -7.23
N GLU A 116 -30.74 -8.51 -8.38
CA GLU A 116 -31.72 -8.26 -9.44
C GLU A 116 -32.36 -9.56 -9.94
N GLN A 117 -31.57 -10.60 -10.22
CA GLN A 117 -32.10 -11.89 -10.67
C GLN A 117 -32.97 -12.57 -9.60
N LEU A 118 -32.57 -12.51 -8.33
CA LEU A 118 -33.35 -13.08 -7.22
C LEU A 118 -34.70 -12.35 -7.05
N ASN A 119 -34.72 -11.03 -7.18
CA ASN A 119 -35.98 -10.27 -7.10
C ASN A 119 -36.93 -10.54 -8.26
N GLN A 120 -36.42 -10.94 -9.43
CA GLN A 120 -37.20 -11.25 -10.63
C GLN A 120 -37.76 -12.69 -10.66
N ILE A 121 -37.41 -13.54 -9.68
CA ILE A 121 -37.81 -14.96 -9.68
C ILE A 121 -39.32 -15.16 -9.81
N HIS A 122 -40.12 -14.34 -9.13
CA HIS A 122 -41.58 -14.45 -9.14
C HIS A 122 -42.27 -13.70 -10.29
N GLU A 123 -41.53 -12.87 -11.02
CA GLU A 123 -42.06 -11.97 -12.07
C GLU A 123 -41.69 -12.45 -13.48
N THR A 124 -40.93 -13.54 -13.61
CA THR A 124 -40.38 -13.97 -14.90
C THR A 124 -41.26 -14.99 -15.63
N ASP A 125 -41.35 -14.82 -16.95
CA ASP A 125 -41.92 -15.81 -17.85
C ASP A 125 -40.89 -16.88 -18.30
N ASN A 126 -39.61 -16.71 -17.92
CA ASN A 126 -38.54 -17.64 -18.31
C ASN A 126 -37.67 -18.07 -17.10
N PRO A 127 -38.18 -19.03 -16.28
CA PRO A 127 -37.47 -19.58 -15.12
C PRO A 127 -36.08 -20.13 -15.42
N LYS A 128 -35.93 -20.81 -16.57
CA LYS A 128 -34.66 -21.42 -16.98
C LYS A 128 -33.58 -20.37 -17.18
N LYS A 129 -33.91 -19.26 -17.83
CA LYS A 129 -32.97 -18.16 -18.05
C LYS A 129 -32.51 -17.51 -16.75
N ILE A 130 -33.42 -17.29 -15.80
CA ILE A 130 -33.06 -16.77 -14.47
C ILE A 130 -32.13 -17.74 -13.75
N GLN A 131 -32.46 -19.04 -13.75
CA GLN A 131 -31.63 -20.05 -13.10
C GLN A 131 -30.21 -20.13 -13.72
N GLU A 132 -30.11 -20.11 -15.05
CA GLU A 132 -28.82 -20.09 -15.75
C GLU A 132 -28.00 -18.82 -15.42
N ASN A 133 -28.64 -17.65 -15.38
CA ASN A 133 -27.99 -16.40 -15.00
C ASN A 133 -27.49 -16.42 -13.56
N ILE A 134 -28.33 -16.87 -12.62
CA ILE A 134 -27.96 -17.01 -11.20
C ILE A 134 -26.78 -17.96 -11.08
N TYR A 135 -26.82 -19.11 -11.77
CA TYR A 135 -25.73 -20.08 -11.77
C TYR A 135 -24.42 -19.47 -12.29
N ASP A 136 -24.42 -18.79 -13.44
CA ASP A 136 -23.21 -18.15 -13.99
C ASP A 136 -22.65 -17.07 -13.05
N LEU A 137 -23.52 -16.20 -12.52
CA LEU A 137 -23.12 -15.15 -11.59
C LEU A 137 -22.58 -15.73 -10.27
N ALA A 138 -23.23 -16.77 -9.75
CA ALA A 138 -22.83 -17.47 -8.53
C ALA A 138 -21.50 -18.21 -8.71
N ALA A 139 -21.27 -18.84 -9.87
CA ALA A 139 -19.99 -19.47 -10.21
C ALA A 139 -18.84 -18.45 -10.26
N ARG A 140 -19.06 -17.27 -10.86
CA ARG A 140 -18.09 -16.17 -10.85
C ARG A 140 -17.80 -15.66 -9.43
N LEU A 141 -18.83 -15.61 -8.58
CA LEU A 141 -18.68 -15.21 -7.18
C LEU A 141 -17.94 -16.26 -6.35
N ALA A 142 -18.20 -17.56 -6.59
CA ALA A 142 -17.48 -18.67 -5.97
C ALA A 142 -15.98 -18.63 -6.28
N ASN A 143 -15.60 -18.16 -7.47
CA ASN A 143 -14.19 -17.98 -7.87
C ASN A 143 -13.44 -16.92 -7.04
N TYR A 144 -14.11 -16.13 -6.19
CA TYR A 144 -13.40 -15.29 -5.20
C TYR A 144 -12.65 -16.10 -4.15
N GLY A 145 -12.93 -17.40 -4.02
CA GLY A 145 -12.20 -18.30 -3.14
C GLY A 145 -10.72 -18.50 -3.48
N VAL A 146 -10.31 -18.23 -4.73
CA VAL A 146 -8.90 -18.27 -5.12
C VAL A 146 -8.21 -16.92 -5.00
N ARG A 147 -8.96 -15.84 -4.71
CA ARG A 147 -8.39 -14.51 -4.52
C ARG A 147 -7.87 -14.37 -3.10
N THR A 148 -6.71 -13.72 -2.99
CA THR A 148 -6.12 -13.31 -1.72
C THR A 148 -5.76 -11.85 -1.80
N ALA A 149 -6.04 -11.11 -0.73
CA ALA A 149 -5.67 -9.70 -0.61
C ALA A 149 -4.17 -9.50 -0.87
N ASP A 150 -3.83 -8.36 -1.48
CA ASP A 150 -2.44 -8.00 -1.72
C ASP A 150 -1.63 -8.00 -0.41
N ARG A 151 -0.52 -8.74 -0.42
CA ARG A 151 0.41 -8.87 0.71
C ARG A 151 1.02 -7.54 1.16
N ARG A 152 0.98 -6.52 0.30
CA ARG A 152 1.50 -5.18 0.59
C ARG A 152 0.58 -4.40 1.51
N LEU A 153 -0.71 -4.74 1.57
CA LEU A 153 -1.68 -4.13 2.48
C LEU A 153 -1.29 -4.34 3.95
N SER A 154 -1.84 -3.50 4.82
CA SER A 154 -1.76 -3.71 6.26
C SER A 154 -2.42 -5.04 6.66
N MET A 155 -2.04 -5.63 7.78
CA MET A 155 -2.67 -6.87 8.27
C MET A 155 -4.18 -6.74 8.42
N GLU A 156 -4.64 -5.59 8.91
CA GLU A 156 -6.07 -5.30 9.08
C GLU A 156 -6.77 -5.17 7.71
N GLY A 157 -6.15 -4.49 6.76
CA GLY A 157 -6.67 -4.38 5.38
C GLY A 157 -6.75 -5.74 4.68
N GLN A 158 -5.73 -6.58 4.83
CA GLN A 158 -5.74 -7.95 4.32
C GLN A 158 -6.85 -8.78 4.95
N LYS A 159 -7.04 -8.66 6.27
CA LYS A 159 -8.08 -9.39 7.02
C LYS A 159 -9.48 -9.01 6.55
N GLU A 160 -9.79 -7.71 6.45
CA GLU A 160 -11.11 -7.26 6.00
C GLU A 160 -11.40 -7.68 4.55
N LEU A 161 -10.41 -7.55 3.66
CA LEU A 161 -10.57 -7.91 2.25
C LEU A 161 -10.69 -9.43 2.04
N ASN A 162 -9.85 -10.23 2.69
CA ASN A 162 -9.95 -11.69 2.65
C ASN A 162 -11.27 -12.19 3.24
N ARG A 163 -11.75 -11.57 4.32
CA ARG A 163 -13.07 -11.89 4.88
C ARG A 163 -14.18 -11.64 3.87
N LEU A 164 -14.12 -10.54 3.12
CA LEU A 164 -15.08 -10.27 2.05
C LEU A 164 -15.01 -11.35 0.95
N TYR A 165 -13.80 -11.70 0.48
CA TYR A 165 -13.62 -12.72 -0.56
C TYR A 165 -14.14 -14.09 -0.12
N VAL A 166 -13.94 -14.47 1.14
CA VAL A 166 -14.52 -15.70 1.72
C VAL A 166 -16.04 -15.64 1.76
N ASN A 167 -16.64 -14.54 2.23
CA ASN A 167 -18.10 -14.40 2.23
C ASN A 167 -18.69 -14.48 0.81
N MET A 168 -18.04 -13.84 -0.18
CA MET A 168 -18.43 -13.91 -1.59
C MET A 168 -18.34 -15.35 -2.11
N LYS A 169 -17.24 -16.04 -1.81
CA LYS A 169 -17.06 -17.46 -2.17
C LYS A 169 -18.20 -18.31 -1.62
N GLU A 170 -18.46 -18.23 -0.33
CA GLU A 170 -19.49 -19.03 0.35
C GLU A 170 -20.88 -18.74 -0.20
N LEU A 171 -21.22 -17.46 -0.41
CA LEU A 171 -22.48 -17.06 -1.03
C LEU A 171 -22.62 -17.63 -2.46
N GLY A 172 -21.57 -17.57 -3.26
CA GLY A 172 -21.55 -18.09 -4.63
C GLY A 172 -21.72 -19.61 -4.67
N LEU A 173 -21.03 -20.35 -3.80
CA LEU A 173 -21.17 -21.81 -3.71
C LEU A 173 -22.59 -22.21 -3.27
N ASN A 174 -23.15 -21.51 -2.29
CA ASN A 174 -24.48 -21.81 -1.78
C ASN A 174 -25.55 -21.54 -2.85
N LEU A 175 -25.51 -20.37 -3.49
CA LEU A 175 -26.46 -20.02 -4.57
C LEU A 175 -26.34 -20.92 -5.79
N GLY A 176 -25.10 -21.25 -6.21
CA GLY A 176 -24.86 -22.08 -7.40
C GLY A 176 -25.36 -23.53 -7.26
N SER A 177 -25.69 -23.96 -6.04
CA SER A 177 -26.24 -25.29 -5.76
C SER A 177 -27.78 -25.35 -5.74
N GLN A 178 -28.46 -24.21 -5.81
CA GLN A 178 -29.92 -24.14 -5.70
C GLN A 178 -30.62 -24.32 -7.04
N THR A 179 -31.83 -24.90 -7.00
CA THR A 179 -32.71 -24.96 -8.18
C THR A 179 -33.70 -23.79 -8.19
N PHE A 180 -34.34 -23.56 -9.33
CA PHE A 180 -35.38 -22.53 -9.42
C PHE A 180 -36.53 -22.79 -8.44
N GLU A 181 -36.97 -24.04 -8.28
CA GLU A 181 -38.04 -24.42 -7.36
C GLU A 181 -37.69 -24.09 -5.91
N THR A 182 -36.45 -24.37 -5.50
CA THR A 182 -35.97 -24.07 -4.15
C THR A 182 -35.81 -22.55 -3.93
N LEU A 183 -35.35 -21.81 -4.94
CA LEU A 183 -35.26 -20.34 -4.85
C LEU A 183 -36.63 -19.64 -4.96
N SER A 184 -37.66 -20.32 -5.48
CA SER A 184 -39.04 -19.82 -5.51
C SER A 184 -39.77 -20.01 -4.18
N ASP A 185 -39.19 -20.79 -3.26
CA ASP A 185 -39.70 -20.85 -1.89
C ASP A 185 -39.36 -19.54 -1.16
N GLN A 186 -40.38 -18.92 -0.56
CA GLN A 186 -40.27 -17.57 -0.03
C GLN A 186 -39.34 -17.50 1.20
N ASP A 187 -39.34 -18.54 2.03
CA ASP A 187 -38.44 -18.61 3.18
C ASP A 187 -36.98 -18.70 2.70
N THR A 188 -36.72 -19.56 1.72
CA THR A 188 -35.40 -19.73 1.12
C THR A 188 -34.90 -18.47 0.43
N LEU A 189 -35.75 -17.83 -0.39
CA LEU A 189 -35.44 -16.56 -1.06
C LEU A 189 -35.10 -15.47 -0.04
N SER A 190 -35.91 -15.33 1.02
CA SER A 190 -35.67 -14.33 2.06
C SER A 190 -34.35 -14.55 2.80
N GLY A 191 -33.96 -15.81 3.01
CA GLY A 191 -32.66 -16.19 3.57
C GLY A 191 -31.50 -15.71 2.70
N TYR A 192 -31.55 -15.99 1.40
CA TYR A 192 -30.51 -15.54 0.46
C TYR A 192 -30.44 -14.03 0.31
N LEU A 193 -31.58 -13.33 0.28
CA LEU A 193 -31.61 -11.86 0.28
C LEU A 193 -30.96 -11.29 1.55
N SER A 194 -31.19 -11.92 2.71
CA SER A 194 -30.54 -11.55 3.97
C SER A 194 -29.01 -11.77 3.92
N ASP A 195 -28.56 -12.90 3.39
CA ASP A 195 -27.13 -13.22 3.28
C ASP A 195 -26.40 -12.32 2.27
N MET A 196 -27.05 -11.96 1.17
CA MET A 196 -26.55 -10.90 0.28
C MET A 196 -26.44 -9.57 1.00
N LYS A 197 -27.45 -9.16 1.78
CA LYS A 197 -27.41 -7.91 2.53
C LYS A 197 -26.27 -7.88 3.55
N LYS A 198 -26.00 -9.01 4.23
CA LYS A 198 -24.82 -9.16 5.10
C LYS A 198 -23.52 -9.01 4.30
N THR A 199 -23.43 -9.64 3.13
CA THR A 199 -22.25 -9.57 2.26
C THR A 199 -22.00 -8.15 1.75
N LYS A 200 -23.05 -7.45 1.28
CA LYS A 200 -22.98 -6.03 0.90
C LYS A 200 -22.60 -5.13 2.08
N THR A 201 -23.06 -5.44 3.29
CA THR A 201 -22.65 -4.72 4.50
C THR A 201 -21.16 -4.90 4.78
N ASN A 202 -20.62 -6.11 4.60
CA ASN A 202 -19.18 -6.35 4.72
C ASN A 202 -18.40 -5.65 3.60
N GLN A 203 -18.92 -5.63 2.37
CA GLN A 203 -18.33 -4.85 1.27
C GLN A 203 -18.25 -3.36 1.60
N LYS A 204 -19.30 -2.78 2.18
CA LYS A 204 -19.31 -1.37 2.62
C LYS A 204 -18.27 -1.08 3.71
N LYS A 205 -17.99 -2.04 4.60
CA LYS A 205 -16.90 -1.90 5.58
C LYS A 205 -15.54 -1.82 4.88
N VAL A 206 -15.31 -2.66 3.87
CA VAL A 206 -14.10 -2.63 3.04
C VAL A 206 -14.00 -1.30 2.30
N PHE A 207 -15.08 -0.80 1.69
CA PHE A 207 -15.10 0.51 1.05
C PHE A 207 -14.78 1.64 2.01
N LYS A 208 -15.34 1.61 3.23
CA LYS A 208 -15.05 2.59 4.27
C LYS A 208 -13.58 2.53 4.71
N TYR A 209 -13.04 1.33 4.89
CA TYR A 209 -11.65 1.13 5.30
C TYR A 209 -10.66 1.71 4.27
N PHE A 210 -10.87 1.39 2.99
CA PHE A 210 -10.04 1.86 1.88
C PHE A 210 -10.47 3.21 1.31
N ARG A 211 -11.45 3.89 1.92
CA ARG A 211 -11.99 5.19 1.50
C ARG A 211 -12.44 5.22 0.03
N ILE A 212 -12.99 4.12 -0.45
CA ILE A 212 -13.52 3.99 -1.81
C ILE A 212 -14.88 4.70 -1.88
N ASN A 213 -15.06 5.53 -2.90
CA ASN A 213 -16.36 6.12 -3.18
C ASN A 213 -17.24 5.15 -3.97
N GLU A 214 -18.27 4.60 -3.34
CA GLU A 214 -19.22 3.67 -3.98
C GLU A 214 -19.91 4.29 -5.22
N SER A 215 -20.08 5.62 -5.27
CA SER A 215 -20.68 6.28 -6.44
C SER A 215 -19.79 6.21 -7.68
N SER A 216 -18.46 6.28 -7.50
CA SER A 216 -17.49 6.14 -8.60
C SER A 216 -17.43 4.73 -9.20
N LEU A 217 -17.95 3.73 -8.48
CA LEU A 217 -18.04 2.36 -8.99
C LEU A 217 -19.20 2.18 -9.96
N LYS A 218 -20.26 2.99 -9.86
CA LYS A 218 -21.47 2.88 -10.71
C LYS A 218 -21.29 3.50 -12.09
N GLU A 219 -20.32 4.41 -12.26
CA GLU A 219 -20.07 5.15 -13.51
C GLU A 219 -19.15 4.39 -14.50
N ASN A 220 -18.42 3.37 -14.06
CA ASN A 220 -17.53 2.57 -14.92
C ASN A 220 -18.26 1.43 -15.64
N LYS A 221 -19.38 1.74 -16.32
CA LYS A 221 -20.04 0.83 -17.28
C LYS A 221 -19.45 0.97 -18.67
#